data_AF-A0AAU9SED4-F1
#
_entry.id   AF-A0AAU9SED4-F1
#
_cell.length_a   1.000
_cell.length_b   1.000
_cell.length_c   1.000
_cell.angle_alpha   90.00
_cell.angle_beta   90.00
_cell.angle_gamma   90.00
#
_symmetry.space_group_name_H-M   'P 1'
#
loop_
_entity.id
_entity.type
_entity.pdbx_description
1 polymer ?
#
loop_
_entity_poly.entity_id
_entity_poly.type
_entity_poly.pdbx_seq_one_letter_code
_entity_poly.pdbx_strand_id
1 'polypeptide(L)'
;MAIHNNGAKTIERRWDEMTAELGGEEPDIMTFIDVMHTNLKTGVKDKKAQSLTETAMAKVAQIASQRQAQEEEPLTQAEINAVVLEEIPKIKGRRFGVATLRDKRNTSSYKSTNVAHEDQLRNEIQTMKKDQIEKHA
;
A
#
# COMPACT_ATOMS: atom_id res chain seq x y z
N MET A 1 15.15 8.44 9.75
CA MET A 1 13.73 8.19 10.05
C MET A 1 12.97 8.25 8.73
N ALA A 2 11.94 7.45 8.49
CA ALA A 2 11.17 7.51 7.24
C ALA A 2 10.22 8.71 7.29
N ILE A 3 10.27 9.62 6.32
CA ILE A 3 9.35 10.78 6.29
C ILE A 3 8.13 10.39 5.46
N HIS A 4 7.00 10.16 6.12
CA HIS A 4 5.71 9.88 5.46
C HIS A 4 4.98 11.20 5.19
N ASN A 5 4.67 11.48 3.93
CA ASN A 5 4.05 12.74 3.50
C ASN A 5 2.52 12.65 3.32
N ASN A 6 1.91 11.58 3.84
CA ASN A 6 0.49 11.25 3.66
C ASN A 6 -0.47 12.03 4.59
N GLY A 7 0.05 13.03 5.33
CA GLY A 7 -0.73 13.77 6.33
C GLY A 7 -1.29 12.87 7.42
N ALA A 8 -2.58 13.05 7.76
CA ALA A 8 -3.28 12.25 8.76
C ALA A 8 -3.75 10.88 8.25
N LYS A 9 -3.54 10.55 6.97
CA LYS A 9 -4.01 9.28 6.39
C LYS A 9 -3.06 8.14 6.76
N THR A 10 -3.64 7.00 7.12
CA THR A 10 -2.89 5.76 7.33
C THR A 10 -2.37 5.20 6.01
N ILE A 11 -1.33 4.37 6.09
CA ILE A 11 -0.76 3.64 4.95
C ILE A 11 -1.84 2.75 4.29
N GLU A 12 -2.64 2.07 5.12
CA GLU A 12 -3.75 1.20 4.69
C GLU A 12 -4.78 1.99 3.87
N ARG A 13 -5.27 3.13 4.40
CA ARG A 13 -6.26 3.96 3.70
C ARG A 13 -5.72 4.50 2.37
N ARG A 14 -4.45 4.88 2.30
CA ARG A 14 -3.86 5.37 1.04
C ARG A 14 -3.69 4.25 0.01
N TRP A 15 -3.42 3.03 0.47
CA TRP A 15 -3.38 1.87 -0.40
C TRP A 15 -4.75 1.56 -1.00
N ASP A 16 -5.80 1.60 -0.18
CA ASP A 16 -7.18 1.36 -0.66
C ASP A 16 -7.62 2.43 -1.66
N GLU A 17 -7.29 3.70 -1.40
CA GLU A 17 -7.54 4.80 -2.35
C GLU A 17 -6.85 4.54 -3.70
N MET A 18 -5.56 4.19 -3.69
CA MET A 18 -4.80 3.93 -4.92
C MET A 18 -5.30 2.68 -5.65
N THR A 19 -5.73 1.65 -4.91
CA THR A 19 -6.36 0.45 -5.47
C THR A 19 -7.67 0.81 -6.18
N ALA A 20 -8.50 1.65 -5.57
CA ALA A 20 -9.73 2.12 -6.18
C ALA A 20 -9.48 3.00 -7.42
N GLU A 21 -8.46 3.88 -7.37
CA GLU A 21 -8.01 4.69 -8.52
C GLU A 21 -7.54 3.82 -9.69
N LEU A 22 -6.96 2.65 -9.42
CA LEU A 22 -6.52 1.65 -10.41
C LEU A 22 -7.62 0.67 -10.83
N GLY A 23 -8.90 0.96 -10.55
CA GLY A 23 -10.01 0.10 -10.97
C GLY A 23 -10.11 -1.22 -10.18
N GLY A 24 -9.52 -1.28 -8.98
CA GLY A 24 -9.52 -2.46 -8.12
C GLY A 24 -8.23 -3.29 -8.17
N GLU A 25 -7.27 -2.91 -9.01
CA GLU A 25 -5.97 -3.58 -9.09
C GLU A 25 -4.99 -3.13 -8.01
N GLU A 26 -4.15 -4.05 -7.55
CA GLU A 26 -3.15 -3.73 -6.53
C GLU A 26 -2.11 -2.74 -7.06
N PRO A 27 -1.83 -1.66 -6.32
CA PRO A 27 -0.77 -0.74 -6.64
C PRO A 27 0.59 -1.40 -6.78
N ASP A 28 1.36 -0.92 -7.75
CA ASP A 28 2.81 -1.14 -7.79
C ASP A 28 3.46 -0.62 -6.51
N ILE A 29 4.25 -1.47 -5.85
CA ILE A 29 4.84 -1.17 -4.54
C ILE A 29 5.86 -0.04 -4.65
N MET A 30 6.61 0.04 -5.75
CA MET A 30 7.56 1.12 -5.97
C MET A 30 6.84 2.47 -6.07
N THR A 31 5.82 2.52 -6.93
CA THR A 31 4.98 3.71 -7.09
C THR A 31 4.33 4.12 -5.77
N PHE A 32 3.83 3.17 -4.99
CA PHE A 32 3.26 3.45 -3.69
C PHE A 32 4.27 4.08 -2.70
N ILE A 33 5.48 3.50 -2.61
CA ILE A 33 6.55 4.04 -1.75
C ILE A 33 6.94 5.45 -2.20
N ASP A 34 7.06 5.66 -3.50
CA ASP A 34 7.42 6.94 -4.08
C ASP A 34 6.39 8.02 -3.73
N VAL A 35 5.09 7.73 -3.92
CA VAL A 35 4.00 8.63 -3.54
C VAL A 35 3.99 8.92 -2.04
N MET A 36 4.19 7.89 -1.20
CA MET A 36 4.17 8.02 0.27
C MET A 36 5.34 8.85 0.82
N HIS A 37 6.45 8.88 0.09
CA HIS A 37 7.69 9.53 0.49
C HIS A 37 8.04 10.76 -0.35
N THR A 38 7.13 11.21 -1.22
CA THR A 38 7.25 12.48 -1.95
C THR A 38 6.52 13.59 -1.20
N ASN A 39 7.22 14.69 -0.93
CA ASN A 39 6.60 15.84 -0.30
C ASN A 39 5.66 16.53 -1.30
N LEU A 40 4.36 16.55 -1.01
CA LEU A 40 3.34 17.08 -1.92
C LEU A 40 3.51 18.57 -2.26
N LYS A 41 4.13 19.37 -1.38
CA LYS A 41 4.32 20.81 -1.58
C LYS A 41 5.55 21.13 -2.42
N THR A 42 6.62 20.36 -2.23
CA THR A 42 7.95 20.65 -2.82
C THR A 42 8.33 19.67 -3.92
N GLY A 43 7.62 18.55 -4.07
CA GLY A 43 7.96 17.45 -4.97
C GLY A 43 9.22 16.67 -4.56
N VAL A 44 9.84 17.02 -3.43
CA VAL A 44 11.10 16.40 -2.99
C VAL A 44 10.83 15.00 -2.44
N LYS A 45 11.55 14.03 -2.98
CA LYS A 45 11.52 12.63 -2.53
C LYS A 45 12.42 12.42 -1.31
N ASP A 46 12.00 11.56 -0.40
CA ASP A 46 12.86 11.06 0.67
C ASP A 46 14.04 10.29 0.06
N LYS A 47 15.28 10.76 0.32
CA LYS A 47 16.50 10.15 -0.23
C LYS A 47 16.63 8.66 0.08
N LYS A 48 16.12 8.22 1.24
CA LYS A 48 16.14 6.80 1.62
C LYS A 48 15.11 6.01 0.81
N ALA A 49 13.92 6.57 0.59
CA ALA A 49 12.93 5.95 -0.28
C ALA A 49 13.47 5.81 -1.71
N GLN A 50 14.08 6.87 -2.24
CA GLN A 50 14.68 6.88 -3.56
C GLN A 50 15.77 5.80 -3.71
N SER A 51 16.73 5.75 -2.79
CA SER A 51 17.80 4.75 -2.82
C SER A 51 17.29 3.31 -2.73
N LEU A 52 16.24 3.07 -1.94
CA LEU A 52 15.60 1.75 -1.85
C LEU A 52 14.88 1.39 -3.15
N THR A 53 14.13 2.32 -3.75
CA THR A 53 13.45 2.09 -5.03
C THR A 53 14.45 1.84 -6.16
N GLU A 54 15.56 2.57 -6.19
CA GLU A 54 16.63 2.38 -7.19
C GLU A 54 17.29 1.00 -7.05
N THR A 55 17.59 0.58 -5.82
CA THR A 55 18.19 -0.74 -5.54
C THR A 55 17.25 -1.87 -5.95
N ALA A 56 15.97 -1.78 -5.57
CA ALA A 56 14.96 -2.75 -5.95
C ALA A 56 14.75 -2.80 -7.48
N MET A 57 14.82 -1.64 -8.16
CA MET A 57 14.67 -1.57 -9.62
C MET A 57 15.85 -2.21 -10.34
N ALA A 58 17.07 -1.99 -9.85
CA ALA A 58 18.26 -2.65 -10.37
C ALA A 58 18.15 -4.18 -10.22
N LYS A 59 17.58 -4.67 -9.11
CA LYS A 59 17.35 -6.09 -8.89
C LYS A 59 16.30 -6.67 -9.85
N VAL A 60 15.18 -5.99 -10.03
CA VAL A 60 14.13 -6.38 -10.98
C VAL A 60 14.69 -6.41 -12.41
N ALA A 61 15.47 -5.40 -12.80
CA ALA A 61 16.11 -5.35 -14.12
C ALA A 61 17.12 -6.49 -14.32
N GLN A 62 17.88 -6.84 -13.27
CA GLN A 62 18.80 -7.98 -13.30
C GLN A 62 18.05 -9.30 -13.55
N ILE A 63 16.95 -9.54 -12.83
CA ILE A 63 16.14 -10.76 -12.99
C ILE A 63 15.47 -10.78 -14.36
N ALA A 64 14.92 -9.65 -14.81
CA ALA A 64 14.32 -9.53 -16.14
C ALA A 64 15.34 -9.85 -17.25
N SER A 65 16.57 -9.33 -17.14
CA SER A 65 17.64 -9.61 -18.09
C SER A 65 18.05 -11.09 -18.08
N GLN A 66 18.06 -11.74 -16.91
CA GLN A 66 18.34 -13.18 -16.80
C GLN A 66 17.25 -14.02 -17.47
N ARG A 67 15.96 -13.72 -17.20
CA ARG A 67 14.85 -14.42 -17.85
C ARG A 67 14.87 -14.26 -19.37
N GLN A 68 15.16 -13.05 -19.85
CA GLN A 68 15.30 -12.81 -21.29
C GLN A 68 16.43 -13.64 -21.90
N ALA A 69 17.56 -13.79 -21.20
CA ALA A 69 18.67 -14.64 -21.66
C ALA A 69 18.33 -16.14 -21.63
N GLN A 70 17.35 -16.55 -20.83
CA GLN A 70 16.88 -17.93 -20.71
C GLN A 70 15.62 -18.21 -21.55
N GLU A 71 15.15 -17.24 -22.36
CA GLU A 71 13.91 -17.30 -23.13
C GLU A 71 12.67 -17.61 -22.26
N GLU A 72 12.70 -17.19 -20.98
CA GLU A 72 11.57 -17.33 -20.05
C GLU A 72 10.56 -16.18 -20.20
N GLU A 73 9.34 -16.43 -19.73
CA GLU A 73 8.27 -15.42 -19.67
C GLU A 73 8.68 -14.19 -18.85
N PRO A 74 8.32 -12.97 -19.30
CA PRO A 74 8.62 -11.74 -18.58
C PRO A 74 8.01 -11.76 -17.18
N LEU A 75 8.63 -11.00 -16.26
CA LEU A 75 8.14 -10.88 -14.89
C LEU A 75 6.73 -10.26 -14.88
N THR A 76 5.82 -10.93 -14.19
CA THR A 76 4.50 -10.38 -13.89
C THR A 76 4.60 -9.30 -12.82
N GLN A 77 3.63 -8.38 -12.76
CA GLN A 77 3.60 -7.33 -11.72
C GLN A 77 3.61 -7.90 -10.29
N ALA A 78 3.01 -9.07 -10.08
CA ALA A 78 3.02 -9.75 -8.79
C ALA A 78 4.43 -10.23 -8.40
N GLU A 79 5.19 -10.78 -9.36
CA GLU A 79 6.58 -11.19 -9.14
C GLU A 79 7.49 -9.98 -8.91
N ILE A 80 7.31 -8.90 -9.68
CA ILE A 80 8.01 -7.62 -9.47
C ILE A 80 7.76 -7.13 -8.04
N ASN A 81 6.50 -7.06 -7.63
CA ASN A 81 6.12 -6.67 -6.27
C ASN A 81 6.75 -7.57 -5.20
N ALA A 82 6.89 -8.87 -5.44
CA ALA A 82 7.53 -9.80 -4.51
C ALA A 82 9.03 -9.50 -4.36
N VAL A 83 9.74 -9.30 -5.47
CA VAL A 83 11.17 -8.93 -5.47
C VAL A 83 11.38 -7.60 -4.75
N VAL A 84 10.55 -6.60 -5.06
CA VAL A 84 10.62 -5.29 -4.42
C VAL A 84 10.42 -5.39 -2.91
N LEU A 85 9.47 -6.21 -2.44
CA LEU A 85 9.28 -6.44 -1.01
C LEU A 85 10.50 -7.07 -0.35
N GLU A 86 11.14 -8.03 -1.00
CA GLU A 86 12.33 -8.71 -0.48
C GLU A 86 13.48 -7.72 -0.23
N GLU A 87 13.71 -6.81 -1.18
CA GLU A 87 14.77 -5.79 -1.08
C GLU A 87 14.44 -4.68 -0.07
N ILE A 88 13.17 -4.48 0.27
CA ILE A 88 12.79 -3.46 1.26
C ILE A 88 13.11 -3.94 2.69
N PRO A 89 13.91 -3.17 3.45
CA PRO A 89 14.30 -3.56 4.80
C PRO A 89 13.10 -3.67 5.74
N LYS A 90 13.07 -4.75 6.50
CA LYS A 90 12.08 -5.02 7.56
C LYS A 90 12.69 -4.76 8.92
N ILE A 91 12.23 -3.72 9.61
CA ILE A 91 12.70 -3.33 10.94
C ILE A 91 11.55 -3.51 11.94
N LYS A 92 11.77 -4.31 12.99
CA LYS A 92 10.75 -4.63 14.02
C LYS A 92 9.42 -5.12 13.40
N GLY A 93 9.50 -5.99 12.40
CA GLY A 93 8.32 -6.53 11.72
C GLY A 93 7.61 -5.57 10.77
N ARG A 94 8.14 -4.37 10.52
CA ARG A 94 7.56 -3.37 9.62
C ARG A 94 8.51 -3.12 8.45
N ARG A 95 8.01 -3.26 7.23
CA ARG A 95 8.74 -2.89 6.01
C ARG A 95 8.68 -1.38 5.79
N PHE A 96 9.78 -0.80 5.32
CA PHE A 96 9.81 0.63 4.99
C PHE A 96 8.74 0.98 3.94
N GLY A 97 8.04 2.10 4.12
CA GLY A 97 6.99 2.58 3.20
C GLY A 97 5.66 1.81 3.21
N VAL A 98 5.66 0.49 3.46
CA VAL A 98 4.45 -0.36 3.42
C VAL A 98 4.05 -0.98 4.77
N ALA A 99 4.81 -0.72 5.84
CA ALA A 99 4.57 -1.20 7.20
C ALA A 99 4.30 -2.72 7.26
N THR A 100 3.14 -3.13 7.78
CA THR A 100 2.71 -4.55 7.89
C THR A 100 1.71 -4.94 6.81
N LEU A 101 1.41 -4.05 5.85
CA LEU A 101 0.29 -4.18 4.93
C LEU A 101 0.36 -5.44 4.05
N ARG A 102 1.58 -5.93 3.76
CA ARG A 102 1.78 -7.13 2.93
C ARG A 102 2.08 -8.39 3.76
N ASP A 103 2.64 -8.22 4.96
CA ASP A 103 2.81 -9.35 5.89
C ASP A 103 1.44 -9.89 6.34
N LYS A 104 0.46 -8.99 6.57
CA LYS A 104 -0.94 -9.36 6.90
C LYS A 104 -1.72 -10.00 5.73
N ARG A 105 -1.25 -9.85 4.48
CA ARG A 105 -1.90 -10.44 3.29
C ARG A 105 -1.43 -11.87 3.00
N ASN A 106 -0.23 -12.26 3.46
CA ASN A 106 0.25 -13.65 3.39
C ASN A 106 -0.27 -14.53 4.54
N THR A 107 -0.65 -13.94 5.66
CA THR A 107 -1.52 -14.60 6.63
C THR A 107 -2.96 -14.41 6.16
N SER A 108 -3.55 -15.42 5.53
CA SER A 108 -5.01 -15.43 5.36
C SER A 108 -5.66 -15.14 6.72
N SER A 109 -6.69 -14.29 6.74
CA SER A 109 -7.48 -13.84 7.91
C SER A 109 -7.27 -12.39 8.39
N TYR A 110 -7.35 -11.39 7.50
CA TYR A 110 -7.80 -10.04 7.92
C TYR A 110 -8.90 -9.43 7.03
N LYS A 111 -9.48 -10.18 6.09
CA LYS A 111 -10.61 -9.70 5.28
C LYS A 111 -11.97 -9.69 6.00
N SER A 112 -12.07 -10.06 7.29
CA SER A 112 -13.39 -10.23 7.95
C SER A 112 -13.77 -9.26 9.06
N THR A 113 -12.90 -8.38 9.55
CA THR A 113 -13.30 -7.49 10.68
C THR A 113 -13.51 -6.03 10.30
N ASN A 114 -12.81 -5.49 9.29
CA ASN A 114 -12.89 -4.06 8.98
C ASN A 114 -14.15 -3.66 8.20
N VAL A 115 -14.56 -4.48 7.22
CA VAL A 115 -15.81 -4.25 6.46
C VAL A 115 -17.03 -4.38 7.37
N ALA A 116 -17.04 -5.42 8.22
CA ALA A 116 -18.10 -5.63 9.21
C ALA A 116 -18.19 -4.48 10.22
N HIS A 117 -17.05 -3.89 10.62
CA HIS A 117 -17.04 -2.76 11.54
C HIS A 117 -17.51 -1.46 10.87
N GLU A 118 -17.13 -1.19 9.62
CA GLU A 118 -17.62 -0.02 8.88
C GLU A 118 -19.13 -0.10 8.61
N ASP A 119 -19.66 -1.27 8.26
CA ASP A 119 -21.11 -1.47 8.06
C ASP A 119 -21.88 -1.32 9.37
N GLN A 120 -21.33 -1.81 10.49
CA GLN A 120 -21.92 -1.61 11.81
C GLN A 120 -21.97 -0.12 12.19
N LEU A 121 -20.88 0.62 11.96
CA LEU A 121 -20.84 2.06 12.25
C LEU A 121 -21.81 2.86 11.37
N ARG A 122 -21.97 2.48 10.08
CA ARG A 122 -22.93 3.11 9.17
C ARG A 122 -24.37 2.89 9.61
N ASN A 123 -24.70 1.67 10.04
CA ASN A 123 -26.03 1.35 10.57
C ASN A 123 -26.33 2.10 11.86
N GLU A 124 -25.38 2.18 12.79
CA GLU A 124 -25.55 2.91 14.05
C GLU A 124 -25.76 4.42 13.83
N ILE A 125 -25.03 5.03 12.89
CA ILE A 125 -25.23 6.43 12.49
C ILE A 125 -26.61 6.65 11.87
N GLN A 126 -27.11 5.71 11.06
CA GLN A 126 -28.46 5.82 10.47
C GLN A 126 -29.56 5.74 11.52
N THR A 127 -29.44 4.82 12.48
CA THR A 127 -30.41 4.68 13.58
C THR A 127 -30.46 5.94 14.44
N MET A 128 -29.31 6.47 14.86
CA MET A 128 -29.27 7.71 15.65
C MET A 128 -29.86 8.91 14.91
N LYS A 129 -29.65 9.01 13.58
CA LYS A 129 -30.26 10.07 12.78
C LYS A 129 -31.79 9.93 12.72
N LYS A 130 -32.30 8.71 12.61
CA LYS A 130 -33.75 8.45 12.58
C LYS A 130 -34.40 8.79 13.93
N ASP A 131 -33.78 8.38 15.03
CA ASP A 131 -34.28 8.65 16.39
C ASP A 131 -34.28 10.15 16.73
N GLN A 132 -33.36 10.94 16.16
CA GLN A 132 -33.35 12.40 16.31
C GLN A 132 -34.46 13.09 15.51
N ILE A 133 -34.85 12.52 14.37
CA ILE A 133 -35.97 13.05 13.56
C ILE A 133 -37.30 12.77 14.27
N GLU A 134 -37.48 11.59 14.87
CA GLU A 134 -38.71 11.23 15.59
C GLU A 134 -38.87 11.95 16.94
N LYS A 135 -37.78 12.41 17.58
CA LYS A 135 -37.85 13.22 18.82
C LYS A 135 -38.16 14.71 18.60
N HIS A 136 -38.12 15.19 17.36
CA HIS A 136 -38.38 16.59 17.00
C HIS A 136 -39.61 16.77 16.10
N ALA A 137 -40.43 15.73 15.91
CA ALA A 137 -41.76 15.78 15.31
C ALA A 137 -42.82 15.66 16.40
#